data_AF-A0A957UTY6-F1
#
_entry.id   AF-A0A957UTY6-F1
#
_cell.length_a   1.000
_cell.length_b   1.000
_cell.length_c   1.000
_cell.angle_alpha   90.00
_cell.angle_beta   90.00
_cell.angle_gamma   90.00
#
_symmetry.space_group_name_H-M   'P 1'
#
loop_
_entity.id
_entity.type
_entity.pdbx_description
1 polymer ?
#
loop_
_entity_poly.entity_id
_entity_poly.type
_entity_poly.pdbx_seq_one_letter_code
_entity_poly.pdbx_strand_id
1 'polypeptide(L)'
;DTSEQESPMLAEMVAAGELPPLDERLPVNPVVVEVIEELGAYGGTWDMAVTGQADANGATSYSHEPWVIYDDTCSEWKPNLAEAVEISDAGKTFTFT
;
A
#
# COMPACT_ATOMS: atom_id res chain seq x y z
N ASP A 1 -5.51 17.72 -14.17
CA ASP A 1 -6.79 17.19 -13.70
C ASP A 1 -6.47 16.04 -12.76
N THR A 2 -6.81 16.15 -11.48
CA THR A 2 -6.51 15.12 -10.46
C THR A 2 -7.62 14.08 -10.34
N SER A 3 -8.71 14.23 -11.09
CA SER A 3 -9.85 13.30 -11.06
C SER A 3 -9.52 11.88 -11.54
N GLU A 4 -8.40 11.67 -12.25
CA GLU A 4 -7.91 10.35 -12.66
C GLU A 4 -6.92 9.71 -11.67
N GLN A 5 -6.65 10.33 -10.52
CA GLN A 5 -5.67 9.84 -9.53
C GLN A 5 -6.30 9.06 -8.36
N GLU A 6 -7.61 8.80 -8.43
CA GLU A 6 -8.30 7.94 -7.47
C GLU A 6 -9.40 7.10 -8.12
N SER A 7 -9.86 6.07 -7.41
CA SER A 7 -10.93 5.20 -7.88
C SER A 7 -12.23 5.99 -8.13
N PRO A 8 -12.99 5.72 -9.22
CA PRO A 8 -14.28 6.37 -9.49
C PRO A 8 -15.26 6.32 -8.31
N MET A 9 -15.27 5.20 -7.58
CA MET A 9 -16.10 5.04 -6.38
C MET A 9 -15.75 6.05 -5.29
N LEU A 10 -14.47 6.36 -5.09
CA LEU A 10 -14.03 7.33 -4.09
C LEU A 10 -14.32 8.77 -4.56
N ALA A 11 -14.13 9.06 -5.84
CA ALA A 11 -14.47 10.35 -6.42
C ALA A 11 -15.96 10.69 -6.25
N GLU A 12 -16.86 9.71 -6.41
CA GLU A 12 -18.30 9.87 -6.13
C GLU A 12 -18.57 10.23 -4.66
N MET A 13 -17.88 9.59 -3.71
CA MET A 13 -18.02 9.90 -2.28
C MET A 13 -17.49 11.30 -1.92
N VAL A 14 -16.41 11.75 -2.57
CA VAL A 14 -15.90 13.12 -2.43
C VAL A 14 -16.92 14.12 -2.96
N ALA A 15 -17.49 13.86 -4.15
CA ALA A 15 -18.53 14.72 -4.73
C ALA A 15 -19.81 14.78 -3.88
N ALA A 16 -20.14 13.70 -3.17
CA ALA A 16 -21.24 13.64 -2.22
C ALA A 16 -20.93 14.34 -0.88
N GLY A 17 -19.68 14.72 -0.62
CA GLY A 17 -19.23 15.31 0.64
C GLY A 17 -19.08 14.31 1.78
N GLU A 18 -19.03 13.02 1.47
CA GLU A 18 -18.89 11.92 2.45
C GLU A 18 -17.43 11.58 2.73
N LEU A 19 -16.52 11.99 1.85
CA LEU A 19 -15.08 11.75 1.96
C LEU A 19 -14.29 13.04 1.71
N PRO A 20 -13.22 13.33 2.47
CA PRO A 20 -12.30 14.43 2.15
C PRO A 20 -11.64 14.24 0.77
N PRO A 21 -11.23 15.33 0.11
CA PRO A 21 -10.53 15.25 -1.18
C PRO A 21 -9.20 14.47 -1.04
N LEU A 22 -8.70 13.95 -2.16
CA LEU A 22 -7.54 13.04 -2.19
C LEU A 22 -6.28 13.64 -1.54
N ASP A 23 -6.00 14.91 -1.79
CA ASP A 23 -4.84 15.64 -1.26
C ASP A 23 -4.87 15.80 0.26
N GLU A 24 -6.05 15.85 0.87
CA GLU A 24 -6.21 15.85 2.33
C GLU A 24 -6.07 14.46 2.95
N ARG A 25 -6.24 13.39 2.15
CA ARG A 25 -6.13 12.00 2.63
C ARG A 25 -4.73 11.43 2.50
N LEU A 26 -3.95 11.87 1.51
CA LEU A 26 -2.59 11.41 1.30
C LEU A 26 -1.64 12.05 2.33
N PRO A 27 -0.61 11.31 2.78
CA PRO A 27 0.50 11.92 3.52
C PRO A 27 1.28 12.86 2.58
N VAL A 28 2.06 13.76 3.19
CA VAL A 28 2.93 14.69 2.43
C VAL A 28 3.91 13.92 1.53
N ASN A 29 4.43 12.80 2.02
CA ASN A 29 5.31 11.89 1.29
C ASN A 29 4.62 10.53 1.12
N PRO A 30 3.79 10.33 0.08
CA PRO A 30 3.20 9.02 -0.18
C PRO A 30 4.26 8.04 -0.70
N VAL A 31 4.09 6.77 -0.36
CA VAL A 31 4.87 5.69 -0.97
C VAL A 31 4.55 5.64 -2.46
N VAL A 32 5.60 5.63 -3.29
CA VAL A 32 5.48 5.47 -4.74
C VAL A 32 5.81 4.02 -5.08
N VAL A 33 4.83 3.29 -5.59
CA VAL A 33 4.98 1.90 -6.01
C VAL A 33 5.35 1.86 -7.50
N GLU A 34 6.47 1.23 -7.83
CA GLU A 34 6.88 1.03 -9.22
C GLU A 34 5.99 0.01 -9.92
N VAL A 35 5.63 0.29 -11.18
CA VAL A 35 4.84 -0.64 -11.99
C VAL A 35 5.67 -1.86 -12.36
N ILE A 36 5.06 -3.04 -12.26
CA ILE A 36 5.71 -4.30 -12.67
C ILE A 36 5.66 -4.45 -14.20
N GLU A 37 4.48 -4.31 -14.79
CA GLU A 37 4.28 -4.45 -16.24
C GLU A 37 3.78 -3.15 -16.88
N GLU A 38 2.66 -2.62 -16.39
CA GLU A 38 2.03 -1.40 -16.90
C GLU A 38 1.26 -0.63 -15.81
N LEU A 39 0.84 0.59 -16.13
CA LEU A 39 -0.03 1.38 -15.27
C LEU A 39 -1.40 0.70 -15.17
N GLY A 40 -1.84 0.45 -13.93
CA GLY A 40 -3.12 -0.18 -13.66
C GLY A 40 -4.32 0.73 -13.94
N ALA A 41 -5.49 0.13 -14.07
CA ALA A 41 -6.78 0.80 -14.14
C ALA A 41 -7.60 0.49 -12.88
N TYR A 42 -8.32 1.48 -12.35
CA TYR A 42 -9.20 1.27 -11.20
C TYR A 42 -10.43 0.42 -11.55
N GLY A 43 -10.84 -0.41 -10.60
CA GLY A 43 -12.12 -1.12 -10.63
C GLY A 43 -11.99 -2.64 -10.66
N GLY A 44 -13.14 -3.30 -10.81
CA GLY A 44 -13.27 -4.75 -10.77
C GLY A 44 -13.46 -5.32 -9.36
N THR A 45 -13.65 -6.63 -9.31
CA THR A 45 -13.72 -7.42 -8.07
C THR A 45 -12.68 -8.52 -8.18
N TRP A 46 -11.82 -8.65 -7.17
CA TRP A 46 -10.89 -9.76 -7.10
C TRP A 46 -11.53 -10.95 -6.37
N ASP A 47 -12.08 -11.88 -7.14
CA ASP A 47 -12.65 -13.11 -6.61
C ASP A 47 -11.55 -14.13 -6.30
N MET A 48 -11.41 -14.47 -5.02
CA MET A 48 -10.40 -15.41 -4.53
C MET A 48 -11.04 -16.69 -3.98
N ALA A 49 -10.46 -17.83 -4.34
CA ALA A 49 -10.82 -19.11 -3.73
C ALA A 49 -10.12 -19.27 -2.37
N VAL A 50 -10.88 -19.66 -1.35
CA VAL A 50 -10.36 -20.05 -0.03
C VAL A 50 -10.97 -21.40 0.35
N THR A 51 -10.20 -22.29 0.98
CA THR A 51 -10.71 -23.63 1.37
C THR A 51 -11.31 -23.68 2.78
N GLY A 52 -11.23 -22.57 3.53
CA GLY A 52 -11.83 -22.42 4.85
C GLY A 52 -10.96 -21.57 5.78
N GLN A 53 -11.26 -21.58 7.08
CA GLN A 53 -10.58 -20.77 8.08
C GLN A 53 -9.05 -20.96 8.12
N ALA A 54 -8.57 -22.16 7.78
CA ALA A 54 -7.13 -22.43 7.74
C ALA A 54 -6.39 -21.60 6.68
N ASP A 55 -7.08 -21.22 5.60
CA ASP A 55 -6.54 -20.37 4.53
C ASP A 55 -6.70 -18.87 4.80
N ALA A 56 -7.33 -18.50 5.92
CA ALA A 56 -7.59 -17.10 6.25
C ALA A 56 -6.31 -16.26 6.33
N ASN A 57 -5.16 -16.87 6.68
CA ASN A 57 -3.87 -16.18 6.70
C ASN A 57 -3.49 -15.62 5.33
N GLY A 58 -3.77 -16.36 4.24
CA GLY A 58 -3.56 -15.88 2.88
C GLY A 58 -4.42 -14.65 2.59
N ALA A 59 -5.71 -14.72 2.91
CA ALA A 59 -6.62 -13.58 2.76
C ALA A 59 -6.17 -12.35 3.56
N THR A 60 -5.68 -12.53 4.79
CA THR A 60 -5.22 -11.40 5.61
C THR A 60 -3.91 -10.79 5.10
N SER A 61 -3.04 -11.55 4.43
CA SER A 61 -1.75 -11.03 3.96
C SER A 61 -1.87 -9.86 2.96
N TYR A 62 -2.97 -9.79 2.20
CA TYR A 62 -3.24 -8.70 1.26
C TYR A 62 -3.60 -7.37 1.92
N SER A 63 -3.86 -7.37 3.23
CA SER A 63 -4.24 -6.18 3.99
C SER A 63 -3.18 -5.78 5.03
N HIS A 64 -2.04 -6.46 5.06
CA HIS A 64 -0.96 -6.14 5.97
C HIS A 64 -0.01 -5.14 5.33
N GLU A 65 0.19 -4.01 6.00
CA GLU A 65 1.17 -3.00 5.61
C GLU A 65 2.29 -2.94 6.67
N PRO A 66 3.42 -3.62 6.46
CA PRO A 66 4.55 -3.59 7.40
C PRO A 66 5.37 -2.30 7.25
N TRP A 67 6.26 -2.04 8.22
CA TRP A 67 7.21 -0.91 8.14
C TRP A 67 8.25 -1.09 7.03
N VAL A 68 8.62 -2.34 6.75
CA VAL A 68 9.56 -2.75 5.70
C VAL A 68 8.98 -3.94 4.94
N ILE A 69 9.28 -4.03 3.66
CA ILE A 69 8.88 -5.12 2.76
C ILE A 69 10.10 -5.66 2.01
N TYR A 70 9.98 -6.81 1.37
CA TYR A 70 10.98 -7.26 0.40
C TYR A 70 10.69 -6.71 -1.00
N ASP A 71 11.72 -6.65 -1.84
CA ASP A 71 11.55 -6.50 -3.28
C ASP A 71 10.81 -7.71 -3.88
N ASP A 72 10.41 -7.59 -5.14
CA ASP A 72 9.69 -8.62 -5.89
C ASP A 72 10.49 -9.93 -6.04
N THR A 73 11.83 -9.84 -5.99
CA THR A 73 12.72 -11.01 -6.02
C THR A 73 13.01 -11.63 -4.66
N CYS A 74 12.50 -11.04 -3.56
CA CYS A 74 12.79 -11.43 -2.18
C CYS A 74 14.29 -11.44 -1.83
N SER A 75 15.08 -10.63 -2.51
CA SER A 75 16.54 -10.55 -2.35
C SER A 75 16.97 -9.43 -1.40
N GLU A 76 16.21 -8.33 -1.37
CA GLU A 76 16.51 -7.14 -0.58
C GLU A 76 15.26 -6.65 0.14
N TRP A 77 15.44 -6.15 1.36
CA TRP A 77 14.37 -5.48 2.08
C TRP A 77 14.46 -3.97 1.83
N LYS A 78 13.30 -3.33 1.75
CA LYS A 78 13.14 -1.88 1.53
C LYS A 78 12.10 -1.29 2.49
N PRO A 79 12.16 0.02 2.78
CA PRO A 79 11.10 0.70 3.52
C PRO A 79 9.72 0.57 2.83
N ASN A 80 8.65 0.54 3.63
CA ASN A 80 7.26 0.55 3.19
C ASN A 80 6.49 1.66 3.93
N LEU A 81 5.84 1.36 5.07
CA LEU A 81 5.22 2.41 5.89
C LEU A 81 6.24 3.34 6.56
N ALA A 82 7.43 2.83 6.89
CA ALA A 82 8.54 3.69 7.26
C ALA A 82 9.09 4.32 5.99
N GLU A 83 9.38 5.62 6.02
CA GLU A 83 10.07 6.32 4.94
C GLU A 83 11.54 5.87 4.86
N ALA A 84 12.16 5.57 6.01
CA ALA A 84 13.53 5.07 6.07
C ALA A 84 13.79 4.20 7.30
N VAL A 85 14.87 3.40 7.20
CA VAL A 85 15.38 2.58 8.31
C VAL A 85 16.87 2.80 8.46
N GLU A 86 17.29 3.28 9.62
CA GLU A 86 18.69 3.44 9.98
C GLU A 86 19.11 2.34 10.97
N ILE A 87 20.22 1.68 10.67
CA ILE A 87 20.78 0.62 11.51
C ILE A 87 22.12 1.09 12.09
N SER A 88 22.24 1.12 13.41
CA SER A 88 23.45 1.54 14.11
C SER A 88 23.88 0.54 15.19
N ASP A 89 24.94 0.88 15.92
CA ASP A 89 25.48 0.07 17.02
C ASP A 89 25.81 -1.38 16.64
N ALA A 90 26.37 -1.57 15.43
CA ALA A 90 26.67 -2.88 14.84
C ALA A 90 25.43 -3.80 14.77
N GLY A 91 24.28 -3.24 14.39
CA GLY A 91 23.02 -3.99 14.20
C GLY A 91 22.20 -4.17 15.48
N LYS A 92 22.43 -3.35 16.50
CA LYS A 92 21.70 -3.42 17.78
C LYS A 92 20.58 -2.39 17.91
N THR A 93 20.66 -1.33 17.11
CA THR A 93 19.72 -0.21 17.17
C THR A 93 19.15 0.00 15.77
N PHE A 94 17.82 0.03 15.69
CA PHE A 94 17.05 0.29 14.47
C PHE A 94 16.17 1.50 14.71
N THR A 95 16.30 2.50 13.87
CA THR A 95 15.46 3.70 13.89
C THR A 95 14.62 3.72 12.62
N PHE A 96 13.30 3.80 12.79
CA PHE A 96 12.34 3.94 11.69
C PHE A 96 11.81 5.37 11.72
N THR A 97 11.75 6.01 10.56
CA THR A 97 11.20 7.35 10.38
C THR A 97 10.02 7.31 9.43
#